data_AF-A0A9W6E8V1-F1
#
_entry.id   AF-A0A9W6E8V1-F1
#
_cell.length_a   1.000
_cell.length_b   1.000
_cell.length_c   1.000
_cell.angle_alpha   90.00
_cell.angle_beta   90.00
_cell.angle_gamma   90.00
#
_symmetry.space_group_name_H-M   'P 1'
#
loop_
_entity.id
_entity.type
_entity.pdbx_description
1 polymer ?
#
loop_
_entity_poly.entity_id
_entity_poly.type
_entity_poly.pdbx_seq_one_letter_code
_entity_poly.pdbx_strand_id
1 'polypeptide(L)'
;MQQEADVYLESHKQVLKWTKELEFLGYILSEIVDPDGLEQRGYYCHQAADLPAIVDTLEHACFEPGSRLRGVLGEKASRHFRNLLLRSKQIRNIMAHHLPLSDEKRLALQETNQELDQQLQSVISRAASRYDIQQVNWYPDDTEFSGRSNWHSEIISLGSEPPLYQRQKILGTAAVPSNGSKKKKRKQKATKESREAHWIALEASLRRKIGRIQEEQARIMEAKARKLQRLEQTYRQRWQVRMEKINRILLMTKDEERDLKIQRRKIFGEPFGAKLSTDALFILILLALSSPLWLFGLVVRKFGVQIVR
;
A
#
# COMPACT_ATOMS: atom_id res chain seq x y z
N MET A 1 -11.47 -41.17 -7.81
CA MET A 1 -10.38 -40.59 -8.62
C MET A 1 -10.87 -39.80 -9.82
N GLN A 2 -11.41 -40.39 -10.90
CA GLN A 2 -11.81 -39.61 -12.09
C GLN A 2 -12.96 -38.62 -11.80
N GLN A 3 -13.98 -39.07 -11.06
CA GLN A 3 -15.11 -38.23 -10.65
C GLN A 3 -14.69 -37.07 -9.72
N GLU A 4 -13.70 -37.27 -8.84
CA GLU A 4 -13.18 -36.22 -7.97
C GLU A 4 -12.35 -35.19 -8.74
N ALA A 5 -11.58 -35.64 -9.74
CA ALA A 5 -10.82 -34.76 -10.63
C ALA A 5 -11.76 -33.90 -11.50
N ASP A 6 -12.83 -34.48 -12.03
CA ASP A 6 -13.82 -33.75 -12.84
C ASP A 6 -14.57 -32.70 -12.00
N VAL A 7 -15.01 -33.06 -10.79
CA VAL A 7 -15.65 -32.12 -9.84
C VAL A 7 -14.70 -30.99 -9.45
N TYR A 8 -13.42 -31.31 -9.20
CA TYR A 8 -12.39 -30.32 -8.91
C TYR A 8 -12.21 -29.34 -10.08
N LEU A 9 -12.10 -29.85 -11.31
CA LEU A 9 -11.88 -29.05 -12.52
C LEU A 9 -13.08 -28.13 -12.80
N GLU A 10 -14.30 -28.65 -12.75
CA GLU A 10 -15.51 -27.84 -12.97
C GLU A 10 -15.66 -26.74 -11.92
N SER A 11 -15.39 -27.06 -10.65
CA SER A 11 -15.46 -26.07 -9.57
C SER A 11 -14.42 -24.95 -9.77
N HIS A 12 -13.19 -25.28 -10.17
CA HIS A 12 -12.15 -24.28 -10.42
C HIS A 12 -12.37 -23.48 -11.70
N LYS A 13 -12.94 -24.09 -12.76
CA LYS A 13 -13.40 -23.35 -13.95
C LYS A 13 -14.44 -22.31 -13.58
N GLN A 14 -15.39 -22.67 -12.72
CA GLN A 14 -16.44 -21.76 -12.28
C GLN A 14 -15.87 -20.59 -11.46
N VAL A 15 -14.97 -20.85 -10.51
CA VAL A 15 -14.31 -19.79 -9.72
C VAL A 15 -13.42 -18.91 -10.60
N LEU A 16 -12.74 -19.48 -11.59
CA LEU A 16 -11.98 -18.71 -12.58
C LEU A 16 -12.90 -17.78 -13.39
N LYS A 17 -14.07 -18.29 -13.83
CA LYS A 17 -15.07 -17.49 -14.53
C LYS A 17 -15.53 -16.31 -13.68
N TRP A 18 -15.93 -16.57 -12.44
CA TRP A 18 -16.33 -15.54 -11.47
C TRP A 18 -15.24 -14.49 -11.29
N THR A 19 -13.99 -14.93 -11.10
CA THR A 19 -12.86 -13.99 -10.94
C THR A 19 -12.72 -13.07 -12.14
N LYS A 20 -12.75 -13.62 -13.37
CA LYS A 20 -12.65 -12.82 -14.60
C LYS A 20 -13.82 -11.86 -14.79
N GLU A 21 -15.02 -12.25 -14.39
CA GLU A 21 -16.22 -11.41 -14.46
C GLU A 21 -16.14 -10.25 -13.46
N LEU A 22 -15.70 -10.51 -12.23
CA LEU A 22 -15.49 -9.49 -11.20
C LEU A 22 -14.34 -8.54 -11.54
N GLU A 23 -13.22 -9.05 -12.08
CA GLU A 23 -12.10 -8.22 -12.55
C GLU A 23 -12.54 -7.28 -13.67
N PHE A 24 -13.32 -7.80 -14.63
CA PHE A 24 -13.88 -6.99 -15.71
C PHE A 24 -14.81 -5.88 -15.19
N LEU A 25 -15.75 -6.21 -14.31
CA LEU A 25 -16.66 -5.22 -13.73
C LEU A 25 -15.92 -4.21 -12.86
N GLY A 26 -14.98 -4.67 -12.06
CA GLY A 26 -14.15 -3.83 -11.22
C GLY A 26 -13.30 -2.86 -12.02
N TYR A 27 -12.70 -3.32 -13.13
CA TYR A 27 -12.01 -2.47 -14.09
C TYR A 27 -12.92 -1.35 -14.61
N ILE A 28 -14.11 -1.68 -15.12
CA ILE A 28 -15.06 -0.68 -15.62
C ILE A 28 -15.42 0.34 -14.55
N LEU A 29 -15.70 -0.13 -13.33
CA LEU A 29 -16.04 0.78 -12.25
C LEU A 29 -14.87 1.71 -11.90
N SER A 30 -13.64 1.17 -11.83
CA SER A 30 -12.43 1.96 -11.58
C SER A 30 -12.23 3.05 -12.63
N GLU A 31 -12.40 2.76 -13.93
CA GLU A 31 -12.32 3.77 -15.00
C GLU A 31 -13.29 4.95 -14.79
N ILE A 32 -14.47 4.68 -14.23
CA ILE A 32 -15.51 5.69 -14.03
C ILE A 32 -15.22 6.54 -12.79
N VAL A 33 -14.88 5.89 -11.67
CA VAL A 33 -14.87 6.52 -10.35
C VAL A 33 -13.47 6.97 -9.89
N ASP A 34 -12.43 6.36 -10.42
CA ASP A 34 -11.03 6.62 -10.06
C ASP A 34 -10.08 6.29 -11.23
N PRO A 35 -10.14 7.05 -12.34
CA PRO A 35 -9.39 6.75 -13.56
C PRO A 35 -7.88 6.77 -13.33
N ASP A 36 -7.39 7.56 -12.38
CA ASP A 36 -5.95 7.66 -12.09
C ASP A 36 -5.51 6.67 -10.98
N GLY A 37 -6.44 6.08 -10.22
CA GLY A 37 -6.11 5.30 -9.02
C GLY A 37 -5.30 4.04 -9.30
N LEU A 38 -5.59 3.35 -10.40
CA LEU A 38 -4.83 2.18 -10.83
C LEU A 38 -3.43 2.58 -11.34
N GLU A 39 -3.31 3.66 -12.11
CA GLU A 39 -2.02 4.19 -12.56
C GLU A 39 -1.14 4.62 -11.38
N GLN A 40 -1.71 5.33 -10.40
CA GLN A 40 -1.00 5.75 -9.18
C GLN A 40 -0.44 4.56 -8.38
N ARG A 41 -1.07 3.39 -8.51
CA ARG A 41 -0.65 2.12 -7.90
C ARG A 41 0.31 1.32 -8.78
N GLY A 42 0.68 1.84 -9.94
CA GLY A 42 1.66 1.28 -10.86
C GLY A 42 1.09 0.40 -11.97
N TYR A 43 -0.24 0.37 -12.15
CA TYR A 43 -0.87 -0.33 -13.26
C TYR A 43 -1.02 0.62 -14.45
N TYR A 44 -0.10 0.57 -15.42
CA TYR A 44 -0.23 1.36 -16.66
C TYR A 44 -1.21 0.74 -17.66
N CYS A 45 -1.51 -0.55 -17.49
CA CYS A 45 -2.63 -1.22 -18.13
C CYS A 45 -3.62 -1.58 -17.03
N HIS A 46 -4.68 -0.79 -16.87
CA HIS A 46 -5.66 -0.96 -15.80
C HIS A 46 -6.34 -2.32 -15.83
N GLN A 47 -6.47 -2.94 -17.01
CA GLN A 47 -7.03 -4.27 -17.17
C GLN A 47 -6.12 -5.40 -16.69
N ALA A 48 -4.82 -5.13 -16.54
CA ALA A 48 -3.89 -6.07 -15.93
C ALA A 48 -3.96 -6.04 -14.40
N ALA A 49 -4.76 -5.15 -13.81
CA ALA A 49 -5.02 -5.15 -12.38
C ALA A 49 -5.83 -6.40 -12.00
N ASP A 50 -5.29 -7.16 -11.07
CA ASP A 50 -5.98 -8.32 -10.53
C ASP A 50 -7.07 -7.92 -9.52
N LEU A 51 -7.96 -8.85 -9.20
CA LEU A 51 -9.08 -8.57 -8.29
C LEU A 51 -8.64 -7.91 -6.95
N PRO A 52 -7.56 -8.34 -6.28
CA PRO A 52 -7.09 -7.67 -5.06
C PRO A 52 -6.72 -6.21 -5.28
N ALA A 53 -6.00 -5.86 -6.34
CA ALA A 53 -5.63 -4.48 -6.64
C ALA A 53 -6.85 -3.60 -6.94
N ILE A 54 -7.81 -4.14 -7.69
CA ILE A 54 -9.10 -3.50 -7.95
C ILE A 54 -9.86 -3.26 -6.65
N VAL A 55 -9.97 -4.29 -5.79
CA VAL A 55 -10.67 -4.17 -4.50
C VAL A 55 -10.02 -3.11 -3.63
N ASP A 56 -8.69 -3.09 -3.53
CA ASP A 56 -8.00 -2.08 -2.71
C ASP A 56 -8.22 -0.66 -3.26
N THR A 57 -8.41 -0.51 -4.57
CA THR A 57 -8.64 0.79 -5.23
C THR A 57 -10.06 1.27 -4.94
N LEU A 58 -11.05 0.42 -5.18
CA LEU A 58 -12.46 0.73 -4.91
C LEU A 58 -12.76 0.87 -3.41
N GLU A 59 -12.09 0.11 -2.54
CA GLU A 59 -12.19 0.27 -1.08
C GLU A 59 -11.76 1.67 -0.65
N HIS A 60 -10.64 2.18 -1.20
CA HIS A 60 -10.18 3.53 -0.91
C HIS A 60 -11.21 4.56 -1.37
N ALA A 61 -11.69 4.42 -2.61
CA ALA A 61 -12.70 5.28 -3.20
C ALA A 61 -14.03 5.26 -2.41
N CYS A 62 -14.38 4.20 -1.68
CA CYS A 62 -15.58 4.18 -0.83
C CYS A 62 -15.54 5.18 0.35
N PHE A 63 -14.34 5.52 0.86
CA PHE A 63 -14.19 6.35 2.07
C PHE A 63 -13.58 7.72 1.82
N GLU A 64 -12.81 7.87 0.74
CA GLU A 64 -12.19 9.15 0.40
C GLU A 64 -13.27 10.26 0.28
N PRO A 65 -13.15 11.35 1.08
CA PRO A 65 -14.07 12.47 1.00
C PRO A 65 -14.02 13.11 -0.40
N GLY A 66 -15.18 13.25 -1.04
CA GLY A 66 -15.26 13.84 -2.38
C GLY A 66 -14.96 12.87 -3.52
N SER A 67 -14.67 11.59 -3.25
CA SER A 67 -14.53 10.59 -4.29
C SER A 67 -15.84 10.41 -5.08
N ARG A 68 -15.70 10.02 -6.35
CA ARG A 68 -16.85 9.78 -7.21
C ARG A 68 -17.73 8.63 -6.69
N LEU A 69 -17.10 7.54 -6.26
CA LEU A 69 -17.80 6.36 -5.77
C LEU A 69 -18.65 6.67 -4.52
N ARG A 70 -18.10 7.43 -3.57
CA ARG A 70 -18.82 7.86 -2.36
C ARG A 70 -19.99 8.79 -2.70
N GLY A 71 -19.81 9.67 -3.70
CA GLY A 71 -20.87 10.53 -4.24
C GLY A 71 -22.04 9.76 -4.86
N VAL A 72 -21.80 8.53 -5.35
CA VAL A 72 -22.83 7.64 -5.92
C VAL A 72 -23.55 6.83 -4.84
N LEU A 73 -22.83 6.22 -3.91
CA LEU A 73 -23.39 5.24 -2.98
C LEU A 73 -23.91 5.84 -1.67
N GLY A 74 -23.43 7.00 -1.25
CA GLY A 74 -23.70 7.52 0.09
C GLY A 74 -23.08 6.64 1.19
N GLU A 75 -23.12 7.08 2.44
CA GLU A 75 -22.29 6.48 3.50
C GLU A 75 -22.66 5.02 3.82
N LYS A 76 -23.94 4.73 4.04
CA LYS A 76 -24.39 3.37 4.41
C LYS A 76 -24.13 2.36 3.29
N ALA A 77 -24.46 2.71 2.04
CA ALA A 77 -24.25 1.78 0.92
C ALA A 77 -22.76 1.64 0.58
N SER A 78 -21.94 2.68 0.76
CA SER A 78 -20.47 2.57 0.59
C SER A 78 -19.88 1.54 1.56
N ARG A 79 -20.32 1.53 2.84
CA ARG A 79 -19.87 0.53 3.82
C ARG A 79 -20.28 -0.89 3.43
N HIS A 80 -21.52 -1.07 2.98
CA HIS A 80 -22.01 -2.37 2.53
C HIS A 80 -21.25 -2.87 1.30
N PHE A 81 -21.11 -2.01 0.28
CA PHE A 81 -20.38 -2.33 -0.95
C PHE A 81 -18.92 -2.70 -0.67
N ARG A 82 -18.25 -1.97 0.22
CA ARG A 82 -16.88 -2.30 0.66
C ARG A 82 -16.79 -3.69 1.31
N ASN A 83 -17.75 -4.05 2.16
CA ASN A 83 -17.77 -5.39 2.76
C ASN A 83 -17.94 -6.49 1.71
N LEU A 84 -18.74 -6.26 0.67
CA LEU A 84 -18.85 -7.18 -0.47
C LEU A 84 -17.54 -7.28 -1.25
N LEU A 85 -16.90 -6.15 -1.57
CA LEU A 85 -15.60 -6.14 -2.26
C LEU A 85 -14.55 -6.93 -1.48
N LEU A 86 -14.49 -6.79 -0.16
CA LEU A 86 -13.56 -7.56 0.67
C LEU A 86 -13.82 -9.07 0.61
N ARG A 87 -15.09 -9.50 0.55
CA ARG A 87 -15.46 -10.92 0.38
C ARG A 87 -15.01 -11.46 -0.97
N SER A 88 -15.00 -10.65 -2.03
CA SER A 88 -14.54 -11.06 -3.36
C SER A 88 -13.08 -11.57 -3.37
N LYS A 89 -12.21 -11.07 -2.46
CA LYS A 89 -10.84 -11.57 -2.31
C LYS A 89 -10.78 -13.06 -2.00
N GLN A 90 -11.81 -13.62 -1.35
CA GLN A 90 -11.89 -15.05 -1.07
C GLN A 90 -12.04 -15.88 -2.36
N ILE A 91 -12.80 -15.38 -3.33
CA ILE A 91 -12.97 -16.02 -4.66
C ILE A 91 -11.60 -16.06 -5.35
N ARG A 92 -10.89 -14.93 -5.41
CA ARG A 92 -9.54 -14.87 -6.00
C ARG A 92 -8.54 -15.77 -5.29
N ASN A 93 -8.56 -15.81 -3.95
CA ASN A 93 -7.63 -16.60 -3.14
C ASN A 93 -7.78 -18.10 -3.43
N ILE A 94 -9.02 -18.57 -3.57
CA ILE A 94 -9.30 -19.97 -3.94
C ILE A 94 -8.79 -20.27 -5.35
N MET A 95 -9.02 -19.35 -6.30
CA MET A 95 -8.49 -19.48 -7.67
C MET A 95 -6.96 -19.51 -7.69
N ALA A 96 -6.30 -18.61 -6.96
CA ALA A 96 -4.84 -18.45 -6.95
C ALA A 96 -4.12 -19.68 -6.37
N HIS A 97 -4.65 -20.21 -5.27
CA HIS A 97 -4.01 -21.27 -4.50
C HIS A 97 -4.61 -22.64 -4.76
N HIS A 98 -5.54 -22.75 -5.72
CA HIS A 98 -6.16 -24.01 -6.11
C HIS A 98 -6.76 -24.76 -4.91
N LEU A 99 -7.36 -24.01 -3.98
CA LEU A 99 -7.81 -24.56 -2.70
C LEU A 99 -9.00 -25.51 -2.93
N PRO A 100 -9.05 -26.64 -2.20
CA PRO A 100 -10.20 -27.52 -2.26
C PRO A 100 -11.48 -26.78 -1.83
N LEU A 101 -12.55 -27.00 -2.59
CA LEU A 101 -13.86 -26.39 -2.41
C LEU A 101 -14.85 -27.47 -1.94
N SER A 102 -15.41 -27.30 -0.75
CA SER A 102 -16.61 -28.05 -0.36
C SER A 102 -17.84 -27.47 -1.05
N ASP A 103 -18.91 -28.27 -1.18
CA ASP A 103 -20.17 -27.83 -1.79
C ASP A 103 -20.79 -26.63 -1.05
N GLU A 104 -20.78 -26.65 0.29
CA GLU A 104 -21.26 -25.54 1.12
C GLU A 104 -20.49 -24.24 0.83
N LYS A 105 -19.16 -24.33 0.75
CA LYS A 105 -18.32 -23.17 0.47
C LYS A 105 -18.53 -22.67 -0.95
N ARG A 106 -18.73 -23.58 -1.91
CA ARG A 106 -19.06 -23.22 -3.30
C ARG A 106 -20.38 -22.46 -3.39
N LEU A 107 -21.43 -22.90 -2.68
CA LEU A 107 -22.72 -22.22 -2.62
C LEU A 107 -22.59 -20.81 -2.02
N ALA A 108 -21.91 -20.68 -0.88
CA ALA A 108 -21.68 -19.37 -0.26
C ALA A 108 -20.90 -18.39 -1.17
N LEU A 109 -19.92 -18.89 -1.92
CA LEU A 109 -19.18 -18.08 -2.90
C LEU A 109 -20.03 -17.72 -4.11
N GLN A 110 -20.91 -18.63 -4.55
CA GLN A 110 -21.84 -18.35 -5.63
C GLN A 110 -22.82 -17.24 -5.27
N GLU A 111 -23.40 -17.29 -4.07
CA GLU A 111 -24.27 -16.23 -3.54
C GLU A 111 -23.52 -14.90 -3.45
N THR A 112 -22.30 -14.93 -2.90
CA THR A 112 -21.43 -13.75 -2.83
C THR A 112 -21.13 -13.18 -4.21
N ASN A 113 -20.83 -14.02 -5.20
CA ASN A 113 -20.57 -13.60 -6.56
C ASN A 113 -21.81 -12.97 -7.21
N GLN A 114 -22.98 -13.60 -7.07
CA GLN A 114 -24.24 -13.07 -7.62
C GLN A 114 -24.59 -11.70 -7.01
N GLU A 115 -24.43 -11.54 -5.71
CA GLU A 115 -24.66 -10.26 -5.04
C GLU A 115 -23.65 -9.20 -5.51
N LEU A 116 -22.37 -9.56 -5.62
CA LEU A 116 -21.32 -8.68 -6.16
C LEU A 116 -21.60 -8.24 -7.60
N ASP A 117 -21.96 -9.18 -8.47
CA ASP A 117 -22.25 -8.91 -9.89
C ASP A 117 -23.41 -7.94 -10.04
N GLN A 118 -24.47 -8.11 -9.25
CA GLN A 118 -25.63 -7.22 -9.24
C GLN A 118 -25.25 -5.82 -8.71
N GLN A 119 -24.54 -5.77 -7.60
CA GLN A 119 -24.13 -4.50 -6.99
C GLN A 119 -23.18 -3.74 -7.93
N LEU A 120 -22.12 -4.37 -8.43
CA LEU A 120 -21.16 -3.75 -9.34
C LEU A 120 -21.85 -3.18 -10.58
N GLN A 121 -22.71 -3.94 -11.25
CA GLN A 121 -23.43 -3.44 -12.43
C GLN A 121 -24.35 -2.27 -12.10
N SER A 122 -25.07 -2.34 -10.97
CA SER A 122 -25.91 -1.23 -10.49
C SER A 122 -25.09 0.03 -10.18
N VAL A 123 -23.96 -0.12 -9.49
CA VAL A 123 -23.05 1.00 -9.18
C VAL A 123 -22.48 1.59 -10.46
N ILE A 124 -22.04 0.76 -11.40
CA ILE A 124 -21.53 1.20 -12.71
C ILE A 124 -22.57 2.04 -13.43
N SER A 125 -23.80 1.55 -13.58
CA SER A 125 -24.87 2.30 -14.25
C SER A 125 -25.18 3.64 -13.55
N ARG A 126 -25.23 3.66 -12.21
CA ARG A 126 -25.46 4.89 -11.45
C ARG A 126 -24.30 5.87 -11.57
N ALA A 127 -23.07 5.39 -11.53
CA ALA A 127 -21.88 6.21 -11.65
C ALA A 127 -21.75 6.77 -13.07
N ALA A 128 -21.94 5.93 -14.09
CA ALA A 128 -21.96 6.32 -15.49
C ALA A 128 -22.98 7.43 -15.76
N SER A 129 -24.22 7.25 -15.30
CA SER A 129 -25.27 8.26 -15.43
C SER A 129 -24.95 9.57 -14.68
N ARG A 130 -24.41 9.48 -13.45
CA ARG A 130 -24.08 10.66 -12.65
C ARG A 130 -22.94 11.50 -13.24
N TYR A 131 -21.97 10.84 -13.87
CA TYR A 131 -20.77 11.49 -14.43
C TYR A 131 -20.79 11.64 -15.95
N ASP A 132 -21.94 11.38 -16.58
CA ASP A 132 -22.16 11.45 -18.03
C ASP A 132 -21.12 10.66 -18.85
N ILE A 133 -20.79 9.46 -18.36
CA ILE A 133 -19.87 8.54 -19.05
C ILE A 133 -20.69 7.52 -19.83
N GLN A 134 -20.60 7.58 -21.15
CA GLN A 134 -21.40 6.73 -22.03
C GLN A 134 -20.74 5.39 -22.34
N GLN A 135 -19.40 5.33 -22.33
CA GLN A 135 -18.66 4.16 -22.76
C GLN A 135 -17.30 4.02 -22.09
N VAL A 136 -16.80 2.79 -21.99
CA VAL A 136 -15.45 2.44 -21.53
C VAL A 136 -14.81 1.51 -22.54
N ASN A 137 -13.54 1.76 -22.87
CA ASN A 137 -12.77 0.88 -23.75
C ASN A 137 -12.42 -0.40 -22.99
N TRP A 138 -12.53 -1.55 -23.64
CA TRP A 138 -12.15 -2.84 -23.06
C TRP A 138 -11.35 -3.66 -24.07
N TYR A 139 -10.16 -4.14 -23.69
CA TYR A 139 -9.38 -5.07 -24.51
C TYR A 139 -9.67 -6.52 -24.07
N PRO A 140 -10.47 -7.28 -24.84
CA PRO A 140 -10.68 -8.69 -24.55
C PRO A 140 -9.36 -9.46 -24.67
N ASP A 141 -9.03 -10.20 -23.62
CA ASP A 141 -7.86 -11.06 -23.60
C ASP A 141 -8.19 -12.36 -24.35
N ASP A 142 -8.08 -12.32 -25.68
CA ASP A 142 -8.24 -13.49 -26.56
C ASP A 142 -7.06 -14.44 -26.34
N THR A 143 -7.14 -15.27 -25.29
CA THR A 143 -6.20 -16.38 -25.06
C THR A 143 -6.41 -17.55 -26.02
N GLU A 144 -6.92 -17.33 -27.23
CA GLU A 144 -6.69 -18.24 -28.33
C GLU A 144 -5.49 -17.73 -29.13
N PHE A 145 -4.39 -18.48 -29.02
CA PHE A 145 -3.10 -18.35 -29.71
C PHE A 145 -3.24 -18.31 -31.26
N SER A 146 -3.95 -17.33 -31.80
CA SER A 146 -3.89 -16.95 -33.20
C SER A 146 -2.87 -15.81 -33.26
N GLY A 147 -1.70 -16.08 -33.84
CA GLY A 147 -0.58 -15.14 -33.93
C GLY A 147 -0.84 -13.92 -34.83
N ARG A 148 -2.01 -13.28 -34.70
CA ARG A 148 -2.34 -11.99 -35.31
C ARG A 148 -2.26 -10.91 -34.24
N SER A 149 -1.28 -10.05 -34.43
CA SER A 149 -0.96 -8.88 -33.59
C SER A 149 -1.93 -7.71 -33.79
N ASN A 150 -3.23 -7.97 -33.80
CA ASN A 150 -4.22 -6.89 -33.80
C ASN A 150 -4.84 -6.84 -32.40
N TRP A 151 -4.29 -5.94 -31.57
CA TRP A 151 -4.91 -5.51 -30.33
C TRP A 151 -6.26 -4.90 -30.68
N HIS A 152 -7.32 -5.69 -30.62
CA HIS A 152 -8.67 -5.20 -30.89
C HIS A 152 -9.25 -4.66 -29.58
N SER A 153 -9.60 -3.38 -29.56
CA SER A 153 -10.33 -2.75 -28.45
C SER A 153 -11.81 -2.83 -28.75
N GLU A 154 -12.58 -3.31 -27.78
CA GLU A 154 -14.03 -3.30 -27.79
C GLU A 154 -14.56 -2.14 -26.94
N ILE A 155 -15.74 -1.65 -27.27
CA ILE A 155 -16.37 -0.55 -26.53
C ILE A 155 -17.53 -1.11 -25.73
N ILE A 156 -17.49 -0.95 -24.41
CA ILE A 156 -18.59 -1.28 -23.51
C ILE A 156 -19.46 -0.04 -23.33
N SER A 157 -20.71 -0.12 -23.78
CA SER A 157 -21.68 0.96 -23.61
C SER A 157 -22.31 0.89 -22.21
N LEU A 158 -22.31 1.98 -21.45
CA LEU A 158 -22.77 1.96 -20.04
C LEU A 158 -24.25 2.30 -19.87
N GLY A 159 -24.93 2.76 -20.92
CA GLY A 159 -26.32 3.22 -20.90
C GLY A 159 -27.35 2.29 -21.55
N SER A 160 -26.93 1.14 -22.10
CA SER A 160 -27.80 0.24 -22.87
C SER A 160 -28.05 -1.08 -22.15
N GLU A 161 -27.09 -2.00 -22.23
CA GLU A 161 -27.17 -3.35 -21.69
C GLU A 161 -26.24 -3.51 -20.47
N PRO A 162 -26.49 -4.46 -19.55
CA PRO A 162 -25.58 -4.74 -18.45
C PRO A 162 -24.17 -5.09 -18.97
N PRO A 163 -23.09 -4.54 -18.39
CA PRO A 163 -21.73 -4.78 -18.88
C PRO A 163 -21.35 -6.25 -19.03
N LEU A 164 -21.79 -7.13 -18.11
CA LEU A 164 -21.50 -8.56 -18.21
C LEU A 164 -22.16 -9.21 -19.42
N TYR A 165 -23.37 -8.78 -19.78
CA TYR A 165 -24.07 -9.29 -20.95
C TYR A 165 -23.34 -8.90 -22.24
N GLN A 166 -22.90 -7.64 -22.34
CA GLN A 166 -22.09 -7.18 -23.47
C GLN A 166 -20.78 -7.96 -23.58
N ARG A 167 -20.08 -8.19 -22.46
CA ARG A 167 -18.88 -9.03 -22.43
C ARG A 167 -19.15 -10.44 -22.97
N GLN A 168 -20.23 -11.08 -22.53
CA GLN A 168 -20.60 -12.42 -23.00
C GLN A 168 -20.92 -12.43 -24.50
N LYS A 169 -21.61 -11.41 -25.00
CA LYS A 169 -21.91 -11.23 -26.43
C LYS A 169 -20.64 -11.04 -27.25
N ILE A 170 -19.73 -10.17 -26.81
CA ILE A 170 -18.45 -9.90 -27.48
C ILE A 170 -17.60 -11.18 -27.55
N LEU A 171 -17.38 -11.84 -26.40
CA LEU A 171 -16.60 -13.08 -26.32
C LEU A 171 -17.27 -14.24 -27.08
N GLY A 172 -18.61 -14.29 -27.10
CA GLY A 172 -19.36 -15.28 -27.87
C GLY A 172 -19.34 -15.03 -29.38
N THR A 173 -19.26 -13.78 -29.83
CA THR A 173 -19.20 -13.40 -31.24
C THR A 173 -17.81 -13.66 -31.83
N ALA A 174 -16.75 -13.44 -31.04
CA ALA A 174 -15.38 -13.83 -31.39
C ALA A 174 -15.23 -15.36 -31.59
N ALA A 175 -16.05 -16.15 -30.89
CA ALA A 175 -16.08 -17.61 -31.00
C ALA A 175 -16.90 -18.15 -32.18
N VAL A 176 -17.60 -17.30 -32.96
CA VAL A 176 -18.28 -17.77 -34.19
C VAL A 176 -17.19 -18.13 -35.20
N PRO A 177 -17.04 -19.42 -35.57
CA PRO A 177 -16.08 -19.78 -36.58
C PRO A 177 -16.51 -19.09 -37.87
N SER A 178 -15.71 -18.14 -38.34
CA SER A 178 -15.94 -17.52 -39.64
C SER A 178 -16.11 -18.66 -40.65
N ASN A 179 -17.30 -18.75 -41.27
CA ASN A 179 -17.60 -19.62 -42.40
C ASN A 179 -16.84 -19.18 -43.66
N GLY A 180 -15.64 -18.62 -43.51
CA GLY A 180 -14.67 -18.55 -44.57
C GLY A 180 -14.25 -19.98 -44.83
N SER A 181 -14.68 -20.53 -45.97
CA SER A 181 -14.22 -21.82 -46.48
C SER A 181 -12.73 -22.00 -46.20
N LYS A 182 -12.39 -22.74 -45.15
CA LYS A 182 -11.02 -23.13 -44.86
C LYS A 182 -10.66 -24.05 -46.01
N LYS A 183 -10.10 -23.48 -47.09
CA LYS A 183 -9.37 -24.24 -48.10
C LYS A 183 -8.45 -25.14 -47.29
N LYS A 184 -8.73 -26.45 -47.28
CA LYS A 184 -7.87 -27.45 -46.67
C LYS A 184 -6.53 -27.31 -47.37
N LYS A 185 -5.62 -26.49 -46.84
CA LYS A 185 -4.22 -26.54 -47.21
C LYS A 185 -3.81 -27.96 -46.88
N ARG A 186 -3.55 -28.76 -47.93
CA ARG A 186 -2.92 -30.07 -47.81
C ARG A 186 -1.76 -29.89 -46.84
N LYS A 187 -1.84 -30.50 -45.66
CA LYS A 187 -0.73 -30.57 -44.72
C LYS A 187 0.37 -31.36 -45.41
N GLN A 188 1.30 -30.67 -46.08
CA GLN A 188 2.59 -31.27 -46.41
C GLN A 188 3.24 -31.65 -45.08
N LYS A 189 3.69 -32.90 -44.96
CA LYS A 189 4.47 -33.34 -43.79
C LYS A 189 5.68 -32.42 -43.69
N ALA A 190 5.80 -31.69 -42.57
CA ALA A 190 6.95 -30.84 -42.30
C ALA A 190 8.24 -31.66 -42.43
N THR A 191 9.10 -31.29 -43.36
CA THR A 191 10.47 -31.79 -43.53
C THR A 191 11.27 -31.54 -42.25
N LYS A 192 12.28 -32.39 -41.96
CA LYS A 192 13.10 -32.27 -40.74
C LYS A 192 13.70 -30.86 -40.59
N GLU A 193 14.17 -30.27 -41.69
CA GLU A 193 14.73 -28.90 -41.74
C GLU A 193 13.71 -27.82 -41.32
N SER A 194 12.43 -27.96 -41.68
CA SER A 194 11.38 -27.01 -41.27
C SER A 194 11.10 -27.08 -39.76
N ARG A 195 11.28 -28.25 -39.14
CA ARG A 195 11.11 -28.44 -37.69
C ARG A 195 12.28 -27.84 -36.91
N GLU A 196 13.50 -28.01 -37.41
CA GLU A 196 14.71 -27.42 -36.84
C GLU A 196 14.67 -25.89 -36.93
N ALA A 197 14.29 -25.33 -38.09
CA ALA A 197 14.12 -23.88 -38.25
C ALA A 197 13.05 -23.31 -37.30
N HIS A 198 11.94 -24.02 -37.10
CA HIS A 198 10.90 -23.62 -36.15
C HIS A 198 11.41 -23.67 -34.70
N TRP A 199 12.22 -24.67 -34.34
CA TRP A 199 12.79 -24.79 -33.01
C TRP A 199 13.78 -23.65 -32.71
N ILE A 200 14.64 -23.31 -33.67
CA ILE A 200 15.58 -22.18 -33.57
C ILE A 200 14.81 -20.86 -33.43
N ALA A 201 13.74 -20.66 -34.20
CA ALA A 201 12.91 -19.46 -34.11
C ALA A 201 12.20 -19.34 -32.75
N LEU A 202 11.73 -20.46 -32.20
CA LEU A 202 11.14 -20.54 -30.87
C LEU A 202 12.16 -20.17 -29.79
N GLU A 203 13.36 -20.75 -29.85
CA GLU A 203 14.42 -20.47 -28.88
C GLU A 203 14.86 -19.00 -28.92
N ALA A 204 15.00 -18.43 -30.12
CA ALA A 204 15.31 -17.02 -30.31
C ALA A 204 14.18 -16.10 -29.80
N SER A 205 12.93 -16.53 -29.86
CA SER A 205 11.78 -15.80 -29.30
C SER A 205 11.81 -15.84 -27.77
N LEU A 206 12.09 -17.00 -27.18
CA LEU A 206 12.19 -17.17 -25.73
C LEU A 206 13.33 -16.34 -25.14
N ARG A 207 14.51 -16.34 -25.77
CA ARG A 207 15.64 -15.49 -25.36
C ARG A 207 15.29 -14.01 -25.39
N ARG A 208 14.58 -13.55 -26.44
CA ARG A 208 14.08 -12.16 -26.53
C ARG A 208 13.03 -11.82 -25.47
N LYS A 209 12.20 -12.77 -25.06
CA LYS A 209 11.21 -12.58 -24.00
C LYS A 209 11.89 -12.45 -22.64
N ILE A 210 12.86 -13.33 -22.35
CA ILE A 210 13.65 -13.29 -21.11
C ILE A 210 14.45 -11.99 -21.00
N GLY A 211 15.09 -11.55 -22.09
CA GLY A 211 15.83 -10.28 -22.12
C GLY A 211 14.93 -9.08 -21.79
N ARG A 212 13.72 -9.01 -22.37
CA ARG A 212 12.75 -7.95 -22.06
C ARG A 212 12.32 -7.93 -20.59
N ILE A 213 12.09 -9.11 -20.00
CA ILE A 213 11.75 -9.23 -18.57
C ILE A 213 12.90 -8.72 -17.69
N GLN A 214 14.15 -9.06 -18.03
CA GLN A 214 15.32 -8.60 -17.28
C GLN A 214 15.52 -7.08 -17.38
N GLU A 215 15.34 -6.49 -18.57
CA GLU A 215 15.41 -5.04 -18.77
C GLU A 215 14.31 -4.31 -17.98
N GLU A 216 13.10 -4.84 -17.96
CA GLU A 216 11.98 -4.28 -17.22
C GLU A 216 12.23 -4.34 -15.70
N GLN A 217 12.72 -5.47 -15.20
CA GLN A 217 13.13 -5.61 -13.80
C GLN A 217 14.25 -4.62 -13.44
N ALA A 218 15.24 -4.44 -14.30
CA ALA A 218 16.32 -3.46 -14.09
C ALA A 218 15.78 -2.03 -14.00
N ARG A 219 14.86 -1.64 -14.90
CA ARG A 219 14.20 -0.33 -14.87
C ARG A 219 13.38 -0.12 -13.60
N ILE A 220 12.65 -1.13 -13.14
CA ILE A 220 11.89 -1.08 -11.89
C ILE A 220 12.83 -0.90 -10.69
N MET A 221 13.93 -1.66 -10.64
CA MET A 221 14.91 -1.52 -9.56
C MET A 221 15.57 -0.14 -9.55
N GLU A 222 15.92 0.39 -10.73
CA GLU A 222 16.50 1.73 -10.86
C GLU A 222 15.51 2.82 -10.42
N ALA A 223 14.23 2.71 -10.82
CA ALA A 223 13.18 3.63 -10.39
C ALA A 223 12.97 3.58 -8.86
N LYS A 224 13.01 2.39 -8.26
CA LYS A 224 12.96 2.21 -6.79
C LYS A 224 14.16 2.85 -6.11
N ALA A 225 15.38 2.65 -6.64
CA ALA A 225 16.60 3.26 -6.11
C ALA A 225 16.52 4.79 -6.15
N ARG A 226 16.05 5.38 -7.27
CA ARG A 226 15.85 6.83 -7.39
C ARG A 226 14.82 7.37 -6.40
N LYS A 227 13.69 6.65 -6.20
CA LYS A 227 12.69 7.03 -5.19
C LYS A 227 13.27 7.01 -3.78
N LEU A 228 14.05 5.98 -3.44
CA LEU A 228 14.70 5.84 -2.14
C LEU A 228 15.73 6.96 -1.89
N GLN A 229 16.52 7.30 -2.90
CA GLN A 229 17.47 8.41 -2.83
C GLN A 229 16.77 9.76 -2.57
N ARG A 230 15.64 10.03 -3.23
CA ARG A 230 14.84 11.26 -2.99
C ARG A 230 14.28 11.31 -1.57
N LEU A 231 13.78 10.18 -1.06
CA LEU A 231 13.29 10.09 0.32
C LEU A 231 14.41 10.38 1.32
N GLU A 232 15.59 9.79 1.12
CA GLU A 232 16.73 10.01 1.99
C GLU A 232 17.19 11.48 1.97
N GLN A 233 17.27 12.10 0.79
CA GLN A 233 17.59 13.52 0.66
C GLN A 233 16.56 14.40 1.39
N THR A 234 15.27 14.12 1.21
CA THR A 234 14.19 14.86 1.88
C THR A 234 14.26 14.70 3.40
N TYR A 235 14.56 13.50 3.88
CA TYR A 235 14.75 13.23 5.30
C TYR A 235 15.94 14.03 5.85
N ARG A 236 17.08 14.01 5.16
CA ARG A 236 18.29 14.78 5.57
C ARG A 236 18.00 16.29 5.62
N GLN A 237 17.29 16.83 4.63
CA GLN A 237 16.88 18.24 4.63
C GLN A 237 15.99 18.59 5.82
N ARG A 238 14.96 17.78 6.09
CA ARG A 238 14.08 17.97 7.26
C ARG A 238 14.85 17.89 8.57
N TRP A 239 15.81 16.97 8.65
CA TRP A 239 16.68 16.82 9.81
C TRP A 239 17.55 18.07 10.04
N GLN A 240 18.17 18.60 8.97
CA GLN A 240 18.95 19.85 9.05
C GLN A 240 18.10 21.01 9.56
N VAL A 241 16.91 21.22 9.00
CA VAL A 241 15.99 22.28 9.46
C VAL A 241 15.60 22.12 10.93
N ARG A 242 15.36 20.87 11.39
CA ARG A 242 15.08 20.60 12.81
C ARG A 242 16.28 20.92 13.69
N MET A 243 17.48 20.56 13.27
CA MET A 243 18.71 20.84 14.02
C MET A 243 19.02 22.33 14.08
N GLU A 244 18.79 23.09 13.00
CA GLU A 244 18.92 24.54 13.02
C GLU A 244 17.96 25.21 14.01
N LYS A 245 16.71 24.74 14.07
CA LYS A 245 15.74 25.23 15.07
C LYS A 245 16.19 24.93 16.49
N ILE A 246 16.67 23.71 16.75
CA ILE A 246 17.20 23.32 18.08
C ILE A 246 18.40 24.19 18.45
N ASN A 247 19.33 24.41 17.51
CA ASN A 247 20.50 25.27 17.75
C ASN A 247 20.10 26.73 18.03
N ARG A 248 19.09 27.25 17.33
CA ARG A 248 18.56 28.59 17.61
C ARG A 248 17.95 28.69 19.01
N ILE A 249 17.16 27.69 19.42
CA ILE A 249 16.59 27.64 20.78
C ILE A 249 17.72 27.60 21.81
N LEU A 250 18.72 26.74 21.62
CA LEU A 250 19.87 26.64 22.52
C LEU A 250 20.63 27.98 22.67
N LEU A 251 20.77 28.74 21.58
CA LEU A 251 21.37 30.08 21.63
C LEU A 251 20.50 31.05 22.42
N MET A 252 19.19 31.09 22.17
CA MET A 252 18.26 31.94 22.91
C MET A 252 18.27 31.62 24.41
N THR A 253 18.23 30.33 24.78
CA THR A 253 18.31 29.91 26.19
C THR A 253 19.62 30.33 26.85
N LYS A 254 20.75 30.27 26.13
CA LYS A 254 22.04 30.76 26.65
C LYS A 254 22.05 32.26 26.87
N ASP A 255 21.39 33.03 26.01
CA ASP A 255 21.30 34.48 26.14
C ASP A 255 20.36 34.85 27.29
N GLU A 256 19.21 34.16 27.43
CA GLU A 256 18.31 34.28 28.59
C GLU A 256 19.03 33.96 29.91
N GLU A 257 19.86 32.91 29.95
CA GLU A 257 20.67 32.61 31.13
C GLU A 257 21.68 33.72 31.47
N ARG A 258 22.28 34.37 30.46
CA ARG A 258 23.18 35.51 30.68
C ARG A 258 22.40 36.71 31.22
N ASP A 259 21.26 37.00 30.64
CA ASP A 259 20.40 38.10 31.08
C ASP A 259 19.90 37.87 32.52
N LEU A 260 19.48 36.64 32.85
CA LEU A 260 19.14 36.26 34.21
C LEU A 260 20.32 36.42 35.18
N LYS A 261 21.55 36.06 34.77
CA LYS A 261 22.76 36.28 35.58
C LYS A 261 23.03 37.78 35.79
N ILE A 262 22.86 38.60 34.77
CA ILE A 262 23.02 40.06 34.85
C ILE A 262 21.94 40.66 35.76
N GLN A 263 20.68 40.27 35.59
CA GLN A 263 19.58 40.73 36.46
C GLN A 263 19.81 40.29 37.90
N ARG A 264 20.23 39.04 38.16
CA ARG A 264 20.63 38.60 39.50
C ARG A 264 21.75 39.46 40.07
N ARG A 265 22.80 39.78 39.31
CA ARG A 265 23.86 40.70 39.76
C ARG A 265 23.36 42.12 40.03
N LYS A 266 22.35 42.61 39.29
CA LYS A 266 21.75 43.93 39.53
C LYS A 266 20.89 43.93 40.81
N ILE A 267 20.12 42.87 41.05
CA ILE A 267 19.20 42.76 42.19
C ILE A 267 19.95 42.44 43.49
N PHE A 268 20.89 41.51 43.45
CA PHE A 268 21.64 41.07 44.63
C PHE A 268 22.97 41.81 44.82
N GLY A 269 23.29 42.78 43.95
CA GLY A 269 24.63 43.36 43.84
C GLY A 269 25.64 42.38 43.21
N GLU A 270 26.85 42.85 42.87
CA GLU A 270 27.95 41.90 42.67
C GLU A 270 27.95 40.93 43.85
N PRO A 271 28.14 39.60 43.64
CA PRO A 271 28.38 38.75 44.78
C PRO A 271 29.54 39.41 45.50
N PHE A 272 29.29 39.87 46.73
CA PHE A 272 30.35 40.39 47.56
C PHE A 272 31.43 39.33 47.45
N GLY A 273 32.51 39.68 46.75
CA GLY A 273 33.77 39.00 46.84
C GLY A 273 34.27 39.26 48.24
N ALA A 274 33.55 38.76 49.25
CA ALA A 274 34.15 38.30 50.46
C ALA A 274 35.08 37.18 49.98
N LYS A 275 36.28 37.60 49.56
CA LYS A 275 37.49 36.93 50.01
C LYS A 275 37.36 36.86 51.54
N LEU A 276 36.55 35.93 52.03
CA LEU A 276 36.80 35.29 53.30
C LEU A 276 38.21 34.80 53.12
N SER A 277 39.19 35.53 53.69
CA SER A 277 40.57 35.09 53.61
C SER A 277 40.53 33.65 54.10
N THR A 278 41.27 32.77 53.44
CA THR A 278 41.38 31.37 53.84
C THR A 278 41.66 31.24 55.34
N ASP A 279 42.30 32.25 55.93
CA ASP A 279 42.54 32.35 57.38
C ASP A 279 41.27 32.52 58.20
N ALA A 280 40.28 33.31 57.76
CA ALA A 280 39.01 33.47 58.47
C ALA A 280 38.19 32.17 58.50
N LEU A 281 38.24 31.41 57.40
CA LEU A 281 37.58 30.10 57.29
C LEU A 281 38.31 29.03 58.12
N PHE A 282 39.66 29.10 58.15
CA PHE A 282 40.49 28.23 59.00
C PHE A 282 40.29 28.52 60.49
N ILE A 283 40.18 29.80 60.89
CA ILE A 283 39.88 30.21 62.27
C ILE A 283 38.50 29.70 62.69
N LEU A 284 37.47 29.81 61.84
CA LEU A 284 36.14 29.29 62.12
C LEU A 284 36.12 27.76 62.29
N ILE A 285 36.88 27.03 61.45
CA ILE A 285 37.02 25.57 61.56
C ILE A 285 37.75 25.20 62.86
N LEU A 286 38.84 25.91 63.22
CA LEU A 286 39.55 25.70 64.49
C LEU A 286 38.66 25.99 65.70
N LEU A 287 37.84 27.05 65.66
CA LEU A 287 36.89 27.37 66.72
C LEU A 287 35.82 26.29 66.87
N ALA A 288 35.27 25.81 65.75
CA ALA A 288 34.25 24.76 65.72
C ALA A 288 34.80 23.41 66.20
N LEU A 289 36.05 23.08 65.88
CA LEU A 289 36.70 21.83 66.33
C LEU A 289 37.20 21.88 67.77
N SER A 290 37.55 23.06 68.30
CA SER A 290 37.95 23.23 69.70
C SER A 290 36.77 23.40 70.66
N SER A 291 35.61 23.85 70.17
CA SER A 291 34.38 24.04 70.96
C SER A 291 33.94 22.78 71.74
N PRO A 292 33.98 21.55 71.18
CA PRO A 292 33.64 20.33 71.92
C PRO A 292 34.64 19.96 73.02
N LEU A 293 35.91 20.37 72.90
CA LEU A 293 36.95 20.07 73.89
C LEU A 293 36.80 20.91 75.16
N TRP A 294 36.31 22.16 75.03
CA TRP A 294 35.94 22.99 76.18
C TRP A 294 34.72 22.44 76.92
N LEU A 295 33.76 21.86 76.19
CA LEU A 295 32.59 21.20 76.78
C LEU A 295 32.98 19.92 77.53
N PHE A 296 33.91 19.11 77.01
CA PHE A 296 34.45 17.95 77.73
C PHE A 296 35.21 18.36 79.00
N GLY A 297 36.02 19.43 78.96
CA GLY A 297 36.70 19.96 80.15
C GLY A 297 35.74 20.45 81.25
N LEU A 298 34.63 21.08 80.88
CA LEU A 298 33.59 21.51 81.83
C LEU A 298 32.83 20.33 82.44
N VAL A 299 32.55 19.28 81.66
CA VAL A 299 31.89 18.06 82.15
C VAL A 299 32.80 17.30 83.13
N VAL A 300 34.09 17.12 82.82
CA VAL A 300 35.05 16.49 83.73
C VAL A 300 35.21 17.29 85.03
N ARG A 301 35.22 18.63 84.96
CA ARG A 301 35.29 19.48 86.16
C ARG A 301 34.03 19.39 87.02
N LYS A 302 32.85 19.19 86.43
CA LYS A 302 31.57 19.09 87.16
C LYS A 302 31.37 17.72 87.80
N PHE A 303 31.79 16.63 87.14
CA PHE A 303 31.73 15.27 87.69
C PHE A 303 32.90 14.94 88.63
N GLY A 304 34.10 15.49 88.40
CA GLY A 304 35.25 15.30 89.30
C GLY A 304 35.08 15.94 90.68
N VAL A 305 34.27 17.01 90.79
CA VAL A 305 33.98 17.69 92.07
C VAL A 305 32.86 16.99 92.87
N GLN A 306 32.07 16.10 92.25
CA GLN A 306 31.05 15.29 92.95
C GLN A 306 31.56 13.94 93.46
N ILE A 307 32.79 13.54 93.14
CA ILE A 307 33.41 12.29 93.61
C ILE A 307 34.35 12.53 94.83
N VAL A 308 34.58 13.80 95.22
CA VAL A 308 35.46 14.17 96.37
C VAL A 308 34.70 15.02 97.41
N ARG A 309 33.40 14.80 97.59
CA ARG A 309 32.63 15.32 98.73
C ARG A 309 31.76 14.23 99.34
#